data_AF-A0A2N8LYZ2-F1
#
_entry.id   AF-A0A2N8LYZ2-F1
#
_cell.length_a   1.000
_cell.length_b   1.000
_cell.length_c   1.000
_cell.angle_alpha   90.00
_cell.angle_beta   90.00
_cell.angle_gamma   90.00
#
_symmetry.space_group_name_H-M   'P 1'
#
loop_
_entity.id
_entity.type
_entity.pdbx_description
1 polymer ?
#
loop_
_entity_poly.entity_id
_entity_poly.type
_entity_poly.pdbx_seq_one_letter_code
_entity_poly.pdbx_strand_id
1 'polypeptide(L)' 'MRVRDGQVSVTDGPFAETKEQLAGFYLIEARDLNDAIRVASKIPPARYGSIEVRPVRDIYGESSDAVPYGDAVKF' A
#
# COMPACT_ATOMS: atom_id res chain seq x y z
N MET A 1 7.98 -11.76 6.61
CA MET A 1 8.99 -11.48 7.66
C MET A 1 8.28 -10.79 8.82
N ARG A 2 8.46 -11.28 10.05
CA ARG A 2 7.96 -10.63 11.26
C ARG A 2 9.12 -10.50 12.27
N VAL A 3 9.16 -9.38 12.98
CA VAL A 3 10.09 -9.19 14.11
C VAL A 3 9.29 -9.20 15.41
N ARG A 4 9.69 -10.07 16.34
CA ARG A 4 9.18 -10.11 17.73
C ARG A 4 10.33 -10.42 18.67
N ASP A 5 10.45 -9.67 19.76
CA ASP A 5 11.47 -9.85 20.79
C ASP A 5 12.91 -9.94 20.23
N GLY A 6 13.18 -9.14 19.18
CA GLY A 6 14.48 -9.11 18.49
C GLY A 6 14.75 -10.30 17.56
N GLN A 7 13.83 -11.25 17.44
CA GLN A 7 13.96 -12.41 16.56
C GLN A 7 13.16 -12.22 15.26
N VAL A 8 13.79 -12.59 14.13
CA VAL A 8 13.21 -12.55 12.80
C VAL A 8 12.63 -13.92 12.47
N SER A 9 11.34 -13.98 12.12
CA SER A 9 10.73 -15.16 11.53
C SER A 9 10.34 -14.93 10.07
N VAL A 10 10.65 -15.91 9.23
CA VAL A 10 10.31 -15.95 7.80
C VAL A 10 9.43 -17.18 7.57
N THR A 11 8.26 -16.94 7.01
CA THR A 11 7.30 -17.98 6.62
C THR A 11 7.18 -17.96 5.11
N ASP A 12 7.09 -19.14 4.50
CA ASP A 12 6.71 -19.26 3.10
C ASP A 12 5.19 -19.12 2.97
N GLY A 13 4.73 -18.46 1.91
CA GLY A 13 3.31 -18.14 1.68
C GLY A 13 2.83 -16.77 2.20
N PRO A 14 1.56 -16.41 1.92
CA PRO A 14 0.99 -15.12 2.27
C PRO A 14 0.87 -14.94 3.80
N PHE A 15 0.88 -13.69 4.26
CA PHE A 15 0.76 -13.37 5.69
C PHE A 15 -0.50 -13.97 6.35
N ALA A 16 -1.61 -14.00 5.62
CA ALA A 16 -2.83 -14.69 6.00
C ALA A 16 -3.42 -15.37 4.76
N GLU A 17 -3.87 -16.61 4.90
CA GLU A 17 -4.68 -17.26 3.88
C GLU A 17 -6.09 -16.66 3.93
N THR A 18 -6.43 -15.88 2.91
CA THR A 18 -7.73 -15.22 2.78
C THR A 18 -8.38 -15.62 1.47
N LYS A 19 -9.73 -15.63 1.46
CA LYS A 19 -10.51 -15.92 0.24
C LYS A 19 -10.22 -14.92 -0.88
N GLU A 20 -9.87 -13.69 -0.53
CA GLU A 20 -9.40 -12.65 -1.45
C GLU A 20 -7.94 -12.34 -1.12
N GLN A 21 -7.03 -12.57 -2.07
CA GLN A 21 -5.62 -12.25 -1.90
C GLN A 21 -5.35 -10.78 -2.28
N LEU A 22 -4.44 -10.12 -1.56
CA LEU A 22 -3.96 -8.79 -1.95
C LEU A 22 -3.16 -8.91 -3.25
N ALA A 23 -3.78 -8.55 -4.38
CA ALA A 23 -3.16 -8.63 -5.70
C ALA A 23 -2.10 -7.54 -5.95
N GLY A 24 -2.17 -6.42 -5.23
CA GLY A 24 -1.26 -5.28 -5.36
C GLY A 24 -1.83 -4.03 -4.68
N PHE A 25 -1.09 -2.92 -4.75
CA PHE A 25 -1.56 -1.61 -4.26
C PHE A 25 -1.11 -0.49 -5.19
N TYR A 26 -1.82 0.63 -5.14
CA TYR A 26 -1.47 1.89 -5.80
C TYR A 26 -1.33 2.97 -4.73
N LEU A 27 -0.29 3.80 -4.83
CA LEU A 27 -0.18 5.04 -4.07
C LEU A 27 -0.50 6.21 -5.00
N ILE A 28 -1.46 7.03 -4.62
CA ILE A 28 -1.90 8.18 -5.42
C ILE A 28 -1.96 9.42 -4.54
N GLU A 29 -1.66 10.57 -5.15
CA GLU A 29 -2.00 11.87 -4.59
C GLU A 29 -3.42 12.23 -5.05
N ALA A 30 -4.25 12.67 -4.11
CA ALA A 30 -5.63 13.07 -4.37
C ALA A 30 -5.99 14.25 -3.47
N ARG A 31 -6.86 15.13 -3.95
CA ARG A 31 -7.26 16.33 -3.20
C ARG A 31 -8.05 15.98 -1.95
N ASP A 32 -8.89 14.95 -2.04
CA ASP A 32 -9.69 14.41 -0.96
C ASP A 32 -10.08 12.93 -1.25
N LEU A 33 -10.82 12.32 -0.32
CA LEU A 33 -11.24 10.93 -0.46
C LEU A 33 -12.15 10.68 -1.68
N ASN A 34 -13.01 11.64 -2.05
CA ASN A 34 -13.89 11.49 -3.20
C ASN A 34 -13.11 11.52 -4.51
N ASP A 35 -12.09 12.36 -4.58
CA ASP A 35 -11.15 12.41 -5.71
C ASP A 35 -10.37 11.09 -5.82
N ALA A 36 -9.89 10.56 -4.68
CA ALA A 36 -9.24 9.26 -4.63
C ALA A 36 -10.14 8.12 -5.12
N ILE A 37 -11.41 8.10 -4.70
CA ILE A 37 -12.40 7.10 -5.15
C ILE A 37 -12.65 7.21 -6.67
N ARG A 38 -12.74 8.43 -7.21
CA ARG A 38 -12.91 8.66 -8.65
C ARG A 38 -11.72 8.19 -9.48
N VAL A 39 -10.51 8.28 -8.93
CA VAL A 39 -9.32 7.72 -9.57
C VAL A 39 -9.33 6.20 -9.47
N ALA A 40 -9.59 5.66 -8.27
CA ALA A 40 -9.63 4.22 -8.00
C ALA A 40 -10.64 3.49 -8.89
N SER A 41 -11.81 4.07 -9.17
CA SER A 41 -12.84 3.45 -10.01
C SER A 41 -12.43 3.28 -11.48
N LYS A 42 -11.36 3.94 -11.92
CA LYS A 42 -10.81 3.83 -13.28
C LYS A 42 -9.69 2.80 -13.39
N ILE A 43 -9.21 2.25 -12.27
CA ILE A 43 -8.12 1.27 -12.24
C ILE A 43 -8.64 -0.06 -12.81
N PRO A 44 -8.04 -0.63 -13.88
CA PRO A 44 -8.60 -1.81 -14.56
C PRO A 44 -8.91 -3.02 -13.64
N PRO A 45 -8.06 -3.35 -12.64
CA PRO A 45 -8.37 -4.36 -11.62
C PRO A 45 -9.72 -4.21 -10.89
N ALA A 46 -10.28 -2.99 -10.78
CA ALA A 46 -11.57 -2.75 -10.13
C ALA A 46 -12.74 -3.53 -10.78
N ARG A 47 -12.55 -4.01 -12.02
CA ARG A 47 -13.56 -4.80 -12.75
C ARG A 47 -13.60 -6.27 -12.34
N TYR A 48 -12.55 -6.77 -11.70
CA TYR A 48 -12.35 -8.20 -11.40
C TYR A 48 -12.32 -8.52 -9.91
N GLY A 49 -12.47 -7.50 -9.07
CA GLY A 49 -12.42 -7.61 -7.61
C GLY A 49 -12.83 -6.30 -6.96
N SER A 50 -12.28 -6.05 -5.78
CA SER A 50 -12.57 -4.85 -4.98
C SER A 50 -11.31 -4.01 -4.79
N ILE A 51 -11.46 -2.69 -4.69
CA ILE A 51 -10.39 -1.77 -4.30
C ILE A 51 -10.78 -1.10 -2.98
N GLU A 52 -9.93 -1.25 -1.95
CA GLU A 52 -10.05 -0.53 -0.69
C GLU A 52 -9.25 0.78 -0.76
N VAL A 53 -9.91 1.91 -0.56
CA VAL A 53 -9.26 3.23 -0.53
C VAL A 53 -8.99 3.61 0.92
N ARG A 54 -7.71 3.76 1.28
CA ARG A 54 -7.27 4.12 2.64
C ARG A 54 -6.39 5.36 2.61
N PRO A 55 -6.71 6.43 3.36
CA PRO A 55 -5.77 7.52 3.59
C PRO A 55 -4.51 7.01 4.28
N VAL A 56 -3.34 7.42 3.79
CA VAL A 56 -2.06 7.15 4.43
C VAL A 56 -1.65 8.34 5.30
N ARG A 57 -0.91 8.07 6.38
CA ARG A 57 -0.25 9.10 7.18
C ARG A 57 1.24 8.99 6.96
N ASP A 58 1.89 10.12 6.76
CA ASP A 58 3.35 10.16 6.73
C ASP A 58 3.88 9.81 8.12
N ILE A 59 4.79 8.84 8.15
CA ILE A 59 5.46 8.38 9.37
C ILE A 59 6.70 9.22 9.70
N TYR A 60 7.04 10.19 8.84
CA TYR A 60 8.12 11.16 9.05
C TYR A 60 7.51 12.51 9.43
N GLY A 61 7.31 12.73 10.74
CA GLY A 61 7.10 14.09 11.24
C GLY A 61 8.44 14.83 11.19
N GLU A 62 8.52 15.91 10.39
CA GLU A 62 9.56 16.95 10.43
C GLU A 62 10.99 16.51 10.84
N SER A 63 11.54 15.44 10.27
CA SER A 63 12.96 15.16 10.33
C SER A 63 13.59 15.63 9.01
N SER A 64 14.45 16.64 9.06
CA SER A 64 15.10 17.28 7.90
C SER A 64 15.99 16.38 7.03
N ASP A 65 16.03 15.08 7.32
CA ASP A 65 16.93 14.12 6.68
C ASP A 65 16.16 13.02 5.93
N ALA A 66 15.02 13.37 5.34
CA ALA A 66 14.33 12.47 4.42
C ALA A 66 15.19 12.27 3.16
N VAL A 67 15.91 11.15 3.11
CA VAL A 67 16.59 10.65 1.91
C VAL A 67 15.50 10.46 0.85
N PRO A 68 15.61 11.10 -0.34
CA PRO A 68 14.56 10.99 -1.35
C PRO A 68 14.52 9.54 -1.82
N TYR A 69 13.38 8.88 -1.60
CA TYR A 69 13.04 7.62 -2.24
C TYR A 69 12.69 7.90 -3.71
N GLY A 70 13.70 8.38 -4.45
CA GLY A 70 13.69 8.34 -5.91
C GLY A 70 13.71 6.88 -6.32
N ASP A 71 12.88 6.55 -7.32
CA ASP A 71 12.71 5.22 -7.90
C ASP A 71 11.84 4.27 -7.07
N ALA A 72 10.62 4.71 -6.75
CA ALA A 72 9.52 3.77 -6.64
C ALA A 72 9.39 3.04 -7.99
N VAL A 73 9.71 1.74 -7.97
CA VAL A 73 9.58 0.78 -9.07
C VAL A 73 8.26 1.02 -9.80
N LYS A 74 8.36 1.55 -11.02
CA LYS A 74 7.27 1.52 -11.99
C LYS A 74 7.17 0.09 -12.51
N PHE A 75 5.99 -0.51 -12.40
CA PHE A 75 5.60 -1.61 -13.28
C PHE A 75 5.40 -1.07 -14.71
#